data_AF-A0A1G4AIY4-F1
#
_entry.id   AF-A0A1G4AIY4-F1
#
_cell.length_a   1.000
_cell.length_b   1.000
_cell.length_c   1.000
_cell.angle_alpha   90.00
_cell.angle_beta   90.00
_cell.angle_gamma   90.00
#
_symmetry.space_group_name_H-M   'P 1'
#
loop_
_entity.id
_entity.type
_entity.pdbx_description
1 polymer ?
#
loop_
_entity_poly.entity_id
_entity_poly.type
_entity_poly.pdbx_seq_one_letter_code
_entity_poly.pdbx_strand_id
1 'polypeptide(L)'
;MDRVLAEGLERAGLSRDDITGWILHAGGREILAAIRQQIGLTEDDTRWSASILRDYGNVSSPCVYFVLQAALNEQAPGGYWWMSSFGAGFSCHGALLEVA
;
A
#
# COMPACT_ATOMS: atom_id res chain seq x y z
N MET A 1 -3.92 6.34 -8.34
CA MET A 1 -3.27 5.12 -7.86
C MET A 1 -3.48 3.96 -8.82
N ASP A 2 -4.71 3.61 -9.18
CA ASP A 2 -5.02 2.50 -10.11
C ASP A 2 -4.15 2.51 -11.38
N ARG A 3 -4.07 3.66 -12.06
CA ARG A 3 -3.16 3.85 -13.20
C ARG A 3 -1.67 3.60 -12.88
N VAL A 4 -1.18 4.10 -11.74
CA VAL A 4 0.23 3.95 -11.32
C VAL A 4 0.54 2.49 -11.01
N LEU A 5 -0.40 1.78 -10.40
CA LEU A 5 -0.33 0.35 -10.17
C LEU A 5 -0.28 -0.40 -11.51
N ALA A 6 -1.26 -0.18 -12.39
CA ALA A 6 -1.32 -0.84 -13.69
C ALA A 6 -0.05 -0.66 -14.52
N GLU A 7 0.45 0.57 -14.64
CA GLU A 7 1.70 0.87 -15.36
C GLU A 7 2.93 0.19 -14.69
N GLY A 8 2.96 0.13 -13.36
CA GLY A 8 4.03 -0.54 -12.61
C GLY A 8 4.06 -2.05 -12.82
N LEU A 9 2.88 -2.69 -12.80
CA LEU A 9 2.73 -4.13 -13.02
C LEU A 9 3.01 -4.53 -14.47
N GLU A 10 2.50 -3.75 -15.44
CA GLU A 10 2.77 -3.96 -16.86
C GLU A 10 4.27 -3.96 -17.17
N ARG A 11 5.00 -2.99 -16.61
CA ARG A 11 6.47 -2.91 -16.75
C ARG A 11 7.21 -4.10 -16.15
N ALA A 12 6.63 -4.76 -15.16
CA ALA A 12 7.18 -5.94 -14.52
C ALA A 12 6.68 -7.26 -15.15
N GLY A 13 5.75 -7.19 -16.10
CA GLY A 13 5.10 -8.38 -16.67
C GLY A 13 4.20 -9.12 -15.67
N LEU A 14 3.70 -8.43 -14.65
CA LEU A 14 2.84 -8.98 -13.60
C LEU A 14 1.38 -8.58 -13.81
N SER A 15 0.49 -9.39 -13.25
CA SER A 15 -0.92 -9.11 -13.11
C SER A 15 -1.25 -8.60 -11.71
N ARG A 16 -2.48 -8.14 -11.53
CA ARG A 16 -2.96 -7.70 -10.22
C ARG A 16 -2.95 -8.82 -9.18
N ASP A 17 -3.23 -10.06 -9.61
CA ASP A 17 -3.37 -11.22 -8.73
C ASP A 17 -2.01 -11.70 -8.19
N ASP A 18 -0.91 -11.25 -8.80
CA ASP A 18 0.44 -11.51 -8.31
C ASP A 18 0.80 -10.68 -7.07
N ILE A 19 0.03 -9.63 -6.75
CA ILE A 19 0.30 -8.77 -5.60
C ILE A 19 -0.29 -9.37 -4.32
N THR A 20 0.60 -9.81 -3.44
CA THR A 20 0.27 -10.50 -2.19
C THR A 20 0.38 -9.62 -0.95
N GLY A 21 0.91 -8.40 -1.09
CA GLY A 21 1.07 -7.46 0.03
C GLY A 21 0.79 -6.01 -0.38
N TRP A 22 0.11 -5.26 0.50
CA TRP A 22 -0.29 -3.88 0.26
C TRP A 22 0.25 -2.94 1.33
N ILE A 23 1.21 -2.09 0.94
CA ILE A 23 1.85 -1.11 1.82
C ILE A 23 1.36 0.28 1.42
N LEU A 24 0.26 0.72 2.05
CA LEU A 24 -0.41 1.95 1.66
C LEU A 24 -0.24 3.03 2.72
N HIS A 25 0.22 4.21 2.32
CA HIS A 25 0.01 5.43 3.10
C HIS A 25 -1.33 6.03 2.70
N ALA A 26 -2.24 6.17 3.66
CA ALA A 26 -3.47 6.93 3.47
C ALA A 26 -3.43 8.16 4.39
N GLY A 27 -3.75 9.33 3.84
CA GLY A 27 -3.77 10.58 4.63
C GLY A 27 -4.84 10.61 5.74
N GLY A 28 -5.70 9.60 5.81
CA GLY A 28 -6.76 9.43 6.79
C GLY A 28 -7.59 8.18 6.53
N ARG A 29 -8.53 7.87 7.45
CA ARG A 29 -9.34 6.62 7.40
C ARG A 29 -10.24 6.58 6.17
N GLU A 30 -10.84 7.72 5.82
CA GLU A 30 -11.69 7.86 4.64
C GLU A 30 -10.92 7.62 3.34
N ILE A 31 -9.68 8.11 3.27
CA ILE A 31 -8.81 7.88 2.12
C ILE A 31 -8.46 6.40 2.00
N LEU A 32 -8.15 5.71 3.10
CA LEU A 32 -7.88 4.28 3.08
C LEU A 32 -9.10 3.48 2.62
N ALA A 33 -10.30 3.83 3.09
CA ALA A 33 -11.55 3.21 2.67
C ALA A 33 -11.83 3.44 1.18
N ALA A 34 -11.62 4.66 0.68
CA ALA A 34 -11.78 4.99 -0.73
C ALA A 34 -10.80 4.21 -1.61
N ILE A 35 -9.54 4.08 -1.20
CA ILE A 35 -8.54 3.26 -1.90
C ILE A 35 -9.01 1.80 -1.96
N ARG A 36 -9.40 1.22 -0.82
CA ARG A 36 -9.88 -0.16 -0.77
C ARG A 36 -11.02 -0.40 -1.74
N GLN A 37 -12.02 0.48 -1.75
CA GLN A 37 -13.15 0.37 -2.67
C GLN A 37 -12.70 0.49 -4.14
N GLN A 38 -11.84 1.47 -4.45
CA GLN A 38 -11.42 1.75 -5.82
C GLN A 38 -10.64 0.60 -6.44
N ILE A 39 -9.79 -0.08 -5.66
CA ILE A 39 -8.95 -1.17 -6.17
C ILE A 39 -9.39 -2.56 -5.71
N GLY A 40 -10.55 -2.68 -5.07
CA GLY A 40 -11.12 -3.97 -4.66
C GLY A 40 -10.35 -4.69 -3.55
N LEU A 41 -9.81 -3.95 -2.56
CA LEU A 41 -9.13 -4.55 -1.40
C LEU A 41 -10.08 -4.83 -0.25
N THR A 42 -9.78 -5.91 0.46
CA THR A 42 -10.43 -6.31 1.70
C THR A 42 -9.92 -5.49 2.89
N GLU A 43 -10.49 -5.73 4.08
CA GLU A 43 -9.93 -5.16 5.32
C GLU A 43 -8.56 -5.74 5.63
N ASP A 44 -8.40 -7.05 5.42
CA ASP A 44 -7.17 -7.77 5.73
C ASP A 44 -5.99 -7.32 4.89
N ASP A 45 -6.22 -7.03 3.60
CA ASP A 45 -5.22 -6.46 2.68
C ASP A 45 -4.63 -5.15 3.23
N THR A 46 -5.42 -4.37 3.96
CA THR A 46 -5.03 -3.04 4.44
C THR A 46 -4.80 -2.97 5.95
N ARG A 47 -4.74 -4.13 6.62
CA ARG A 47 -4.67 -4.20 8.09
C ARG A 47 -3.48 -3.45 8.67
N TRP A 48 -2.32 -3.52 8.01
CA TRP A 48 -1.12 -2.81 8.46
C TRP A 48 -1.29 -1.30 8.30
N SER A 49 -1.75 -0.83 7.14
CA SER A 49 -2.06 0.58 6.91
C SER A 49 -3.07 1.13 7.91
N ALA A 50 -4.12 0.36 8.21
CA ALA A 50 -5.13 0.72 9.20
C ALA A 50 -4.55 0.78 10.62
N SER A 51 -3.68 -0.18 10.99
CA SER A 51 -3.02 -0.22 12.29
C SER A 51 -2.11 0.99 12.52
N ILE A 52 -1.26 1.32 11.54
CA ILE A 52 -0.35 2.46 11.63
C ILE A 52 -1.14 3.78 11.72
N LEU A 53 -2.20 3.92 10.93
CA LEU A 53 -3.05 5.10 11.00
C LEU A 53 -3.77 5.23 12.34
N ARG A 54 -4.18 4.11 12.96
CA ARG A 54 -4.79 4.10 14.29
C ARG A 54 -3.78 4.48 15.37
N ASP A 55 -2.57 3.94 15.30
CA ASP A 55 -1.59 4.04 16.38
C ASP A 55 -0.77 5.34 16.31
N TYR A 56 -0.51 5.87 15.11
CA TYR A 56 0.35 7.03 14.88
C TYR A 56 -0.34 8.19 14.17
N GLY A 57 -1.54 7.98 13.61
CA GLY A 57 -2.19 8.98 12.76
C GLY A 57 -1.46 9.19 11.44
N ASN A 58 -1.69 10.34 10.81
CA ASN A 58 -1.01 10.72 9.57
C ASN A 58 0.35 11.37 9.88
N VAL A 59 1.41 10.56 9.89
CA VAL A 59 2.80 11.03 10.05
C VAL A 59 3.45 11.45 8.72
N SER A 60 2.65 11.88 7.73
CA SER A 60 3.09 12.27 6.39
C SER A 60 3.72 11.11 5.60
N SER A 61 4.55 11.42 4.60
CA SER A 61 5.15 10.44 3.69
C SER A 61 5.94 9.29 4.34
N PRO A 62 6.61 9.44 5.51
CA PRO A 62 7.25 8.31 6.19
C PRO A 62 6.31 7.15 6.57
N CYS A 63 4.99 7.39 6.61
CA CYS A 63 3.99 6.40 7.01
C CYS A 63 4.09 5.08 6.22
N VAL A 64 4.46 5.11 4.93
CA VAL A 64 4.65 3.87 4.15
C VAL A 64 5.73 2.95 4.73
N TYR A 65 6.79 3.51 5.31
CA TYR A 65 7.87 2.71 5.91
C TYR A 65 7.43 2.09 7.23
N PHE A 66 6.54 2.74 7.97
CA PHE A 66 5.96 2.18 9.20
C PHE A 66 5.05 1.00 8.87
N VAL A 67 4.27 1.11 7.79
CA VAL A 67 3.43 0.02 7.29
C VAL A 67 4.30 -1.14 6.79
N LEU A 68 5.37 -0.85 6.06
CA LEU A 68 6.34 -1.85 5.62
C LEU A 68 6.97 -2.57 6.81
N GLN A 69 7.42 -1.82 7.82
CA GLN A 69 8.01 -2.37 9.03
C GLN A 69 7.01 -3.25 9.80
N ALA A 70 5.74 -2.86 9.87
CA ALA A 70 4.70 -3.67 10.51
C ALA A 70 4.51 -5.01 9.79
N ALA A 71 4.44 -5.00 8.45
CA ALA A 71 4.33 -6.22 7.65
C ALA A 71 5.52 -7.16 7.83
N LEU A 72 6.74 -6.60 7.81
CA LEU A 72 7.97 -7.37 8.03
C LEU A 72 8.05 -7.94 9.46
N ASN A 73 7.66 -7.17 10.47
CA ASN A 73 7.66 -7.63 11.86
C ASN A 73 6.65 -8.75 12.14
N GLU A 74 5.52 -8.74 11.42
CA GLU A 74 4.53 -9.82 11.47
C GLU A 74 4.94 -11.05 10.65
N GLN A 75 6.12 -11.04 10.03
CA GLN A 75 6.61 -12.14 9.19
C GLN A 75 5.62 -12.47 8.07
N ALA A 76 5.07 -11.41 7.45
CA ALA A 76 4.20 -11.55 6.30
C ALA A 76 4.86 -12.41 5.21
N PRO A 77 4.11 -13.29 4.53
CA PRO A 77 4.66 -14.07 3.43
C PRO A 77 5.31 -13.17 2.37
N GLY A 78 6.47 -13.61 1.86
CA GLY A 78 7.14 -12.97 0.73
C GLY A 78 6.33 -12.99 -0.56
N GLY A 79 6.92 -12.48 -1.63
CA GLY A 79 6.30 -12.32 -2.94
C GLY A 79 6.29 -10.86 -3.39
N TYR A 80 5.40 -10.53 -4.32
CA TYR A 80 5.31 -9.17 -4.85
C TYR A 80 4.37 -8.31 -4.01
N TRP A 81 4.92 -7.24 -3.45
CA TRP A 81 4.14 -6.27 -2.68
C TRP A 81 4.05 -4.95 -3.43
N TRP A 82 2.90 -4.29 -3.32
CA TRP A 82 2.70 -2.95 -3.83
C TRP A 82 2.80 -1.93 -2.70
N MET A 83 3.74 -1.00 -2.81
CA MET A 83 3.87 0.13 -1.90
C MET A 83 3.43 1.42 -2.59
N SER A 84 2.58 2.23 -1.95
CA SER A 84 2.23 3.55 -2.49
C SER A 84 1.99 4.62 -1.44
N SER A 85 2.27 5.86 -1.83
CA SER A 85 2.08 7.06 -1.02
C SER A 85 1.43 8.18 -1.82
N PHE A 86 0.68 9.04 -1.10
CA PHE A 86 0.03 10.21 -1.65
C PHE A 86 0.64 11.48 -1.06
N GLY A 87 0.82 12.50 -1.90
CA GLY A 87 1.37 13.79 -1.50
C GLY A 87 0.49 14.96 -1.92
N ALA A 88 0.94 16.18 -1.60
CA ALA A 88 0.30 17.41 -2.06
C ALA A 88 0.11 17.40 -3.59
N GLY A 89 -0.99 18.00 -4.04
CA GLY A 89 -1.36 18.00 -5.46
C GLY A 89 -2.00 16.70 -5.96
N PHE A 90 -2.48 15.83 -5.06
CA PHE A 90 -3.06 14.51 -5.40
C PHE A 90 -2.10 13.59 -6.16
N SER A 91 -0.81 13.82 -5.94
CA SER A 91 0.28 13.02 -6.50
C SER A 91 0.27 11.63 -5.88
N CYS A 92 0.38 10.58 -6.71
CA CYS A 92 0.50 9.20 -6.26
C CYS A 92 1.86 8.66 -6.70
N HIS A 93 2.64 8.14 -5.76
CA HIS A 93 3.90 7.45 -6.03
C HIS A 93 3.77 5.99 -5.64
N GLY A 94 4.27 5.09 -6.48
CA GLY A 94 4.20 3.65 -6.28
C GLY A 94 5.55 2.98 -6.48
N ALA A 95 5.76 1.87 -5.78
CA ALA A 95 6.91 0.99 -5.94
C ALA A 95 6.44 -0.46 -5.84
N LEU A 96 6.87 -1.27 -6.80
CA LEU A 96 6.78 -2.72 -6.71
C LEU A 96 7.97 -3.23 -5.89
N LEU A 97 7.70 -4.05 -4.89
CA LEU A 97 8.71 -4.68 -4.04
C LEU A 97 8.67 -6.19 -4.28
N GLU A 98 9.83 -6.80 -4.42
CA GLU A 98 10.00 -8.25 -4.36
C GLU A 98 10.56 -8.60 -2.98
N VAL A 99 9.76 -9.26 -2.15
CA VAL A 99 10.10 -9.61 -0.76
C VAL A 99 10.42 -11.09 -0.69
N ALA A 100 11.59 -11.41 -0.13
CA ALA A 100 12.11 -12.77 0.02
C ALA A 100 11.52 -13.49 1.24
#